data_AF-A0A965YSH6-F1
#
_entry.id   AF-A0A965YSH6-F1
#
_cell.length_a   1.000
_cell.length_b   1.000
_cell.length_c   1.000
_cell.angle_alpha   90.00
_cell.angle_beta   90.00
_cell.angle_gamma   90.00
#
_symmetry.space_group_name_H-M   'P 1'
#
loop_
_entity.id
_entity.type
_entity.pdbx_description
1 polymer ?
#
loop_
_entity_poly.entity_id
_entity_poly.type
_entity_poly.pdbx_seq_one_letter_code
_entity_poly.pdbx_strand_id
1 'polypeptide(L)'
;MRYYSRTKAREYAQEMERIESFCTENGINASRSLDSFYFSINGVKFRVSNHTIEASDRGMRDSLTGEKLRDSYHNHEDDFVCITAGKTRIAEIYTALKNGKELTKRGYVK
;
A
#
# COMPACT_ATOMS: atom_id res chain seq x y z
N MET A 1 2.92 -7.13 -23.96
CA MET A 1 1.54 -6.75 -23.58
C MET A 1 0.82 -8.02 -23.11
N ARG A 2 0.53 -8.17 -21.81
CA ARG A 2 -0.22 -9.35 -21.32
C ARG A 2 -1.70 -9.17 -21.64
N TYR A 3 -2.22 -9.89 -22.63
CA TYR A 3 -3.66 -9.92 -22.91
C TYR A 3 -4.35 -10.73 -21.81
N TYR A 4 -5.04 -10.04 -20.91
CA TYR A 4 -5.96 -10.70 -19.99
C TYR A 4 -7.19 -11.17 -20.78
N SER A 5 -7.69 -12.36 -20.48
CA SER A 5 -9.01 -12.76 -21.01
C SER A 5 -10.06 -11.76 -20.52
N ARG A 6 -11.11 -11.52 -21.32
CA ARG A 6 -12.19 -10.58 -20.97
C ARG A 6 -12.75 -10.83 -19.56
N THR A 7 -12.85 -12.11 -19.17
CA THR A 7 -13.26 -12.54 -17.83
C THR A 7 -12.30 -12.05 -16.74
N LYS A 8 -10.98 -12.29 -16.89
CA LYS A 8 -9.98 -11.85 -15.90
C LYS A 8 -9.91 -10.34 -15.74
N ALA A 9 -10.10 -9.60 -16.84
CA ALA A 9 -10.16 -8.14 -16.77
C ALA A 9 -11.38 -7.66 -15.98
N ARG A 10 -12.55 -8.31 -16.17
CA ARG A 10 -13.77 -8.00 -15.42
C ARG A 10 -13.64 -8.35 -13.94
N GLU A 11 -13.13 -9.54 -13.62
CA GLU A 11 -12.89 -9.98 -12.24
C GLU A 11 -11.95 -9.02 -11.52
N TYR A 12 -10.88 -8.59 -12.19
CA TYR A 12 -9.94 -7.63 -11.64
C TYR A 12 -10.60 -6.25 -11.39
N ALA A 13 -11.41 -5.75 -12.32
CA ALA A 13 -12.13 -4.49 -12.14
C ALA A 13 -13.11 -4.55 -10.95
N GLN A 14 -13.86 -5.65 -10.83
CA GLN A 14 -14.76 -5.89 -9.70
C GLN A 14 -14.01 -5.96 -8.38
N GLU A 15 -12.83 -6.57 -8.37
CA GLU A 15 -11.99 -6.63 -7.17
C GLU A 15 -11.47 -5.25 -6.76
N MET A 16 -11.10 -4.39 -7.72
CA MET A 16 -10.69 -3.02 -7.41
C MET A 16 -11.85 -2.19 -6.84
N GLU A 17 -13.06 -2.32 -7.41
CA GLU A 17 -14.27 -1.66 -6.90
C GLU A 17 -14.60 -2.08 -5.46
N ARG A 18 -14.44 -3.37 -5.14
CA ARG A 18 -14.58 -3.88 -3.76
C ARG A 18 -13.55 -3.27 -2.83
N ILE A 19 -12.29 -3.15 -3.26
CA ILE A 19 -11.22 -2.55 -2.45
C ILE A 19 -11.51 -1.07 -2.19
N GLU A 20 -11.95 -0.32 -3.21
CA GLU A 20 -12.31 1.10 -3.07
C GLU A 20 -13.47 1.28 -2.08
N SER A 21 -14.50 0.44 -2.20
CA SER A 21 -15.66 0.44 -1.30
C SER A 21 -15.22 0.13 0.13
N PHE A 22 -14.42 -0.92 0.32
CA PHE A 22 -13.87 -1.29 1.62
C PHE A 22 -13.06 -0.15 2.26
N CYS A 23 -12.23 0.53 1.45
CA CYS A 23 -11.45 1.66 1.94
C CYS A 23 -12.35 2.81 2.39
N THR A 24 -13.36 3.15 1.60
CA THR A 24 -14.33 4.21 1.90
C THR A 24 -15.10 3.91 3.19
N GLU A 25 -15.63 2.70 3.33
CA GLU A 25 -16.40 2.25 4.50
C GLU A 25 -15.59 2.26 5.80
N ASN A 26 -14.28 2.00 5.72
CA ASN A 26 -13.40 1.91 6.89
C ASN A 26 -12.57 3.19 7.12
N GLY A 27 -12.81 4.25 6.35
CA GLY A 27 -12.06 5.52 6.46
C GLY A 27 -10.57 5.39 6.11
N ILE A 28 -10.23 4.44 5.23
CA ILE A 28 -8.86 4.23 4.73
C ILE A 28 -8.62 5.20 3.58
N ASN A 29 -7.59 6.03 3.69
CA ASN A 29 -7.17 6.89 2.61
C ASN A 29 -6.26 6.10 1.65
N ALA A 30 -6.63 6.03 0.37
CA ALA A 30 -5.86 5.32 -0.63
C ALA A 30 -5.29 6.27 -1.70
N SER A 31 -4.13 5.94 -2.24
CA SER A 31 -3.60 6.63 -3.42
C SER A 31 -4.50 6.36 -4.63
N ARG A 32 -4.44 7.24 -5.64
CA ARG A 32 -5.24 7.12 -6.87
C ARG A 32 -5.04 5.78 -7.61
N SER A 33 -3.86 5.18 -7.51
CA SER A 33 -3.55 3.88 -8.15
C SER A 33 -3.86 2.67 -7.26
N LEU A 34 -4.33 2.90 -6.03
CA LEU A 34 -4.53 1.89 -4.98
C LEU A 34 -3.25 1.12 -4.65
N ASP A 35 -2.08 1.74 -4.81
CA ASP A 35 -0.79 1.11 -4.46
C ASP A 35 -0.28 1.51 -3.08
N SER A 36 -0.97 2.43 -2.39
CA SER A 36 -0.69 2.83 -1.02
C SER A 36 -1.99 3.13 -0.28
N PHE A 37 -2.07 2.65 0.96
CA PHE A 37 -3.21 2.80 1.86
C PHE A 37 -2.74 3.32 3.21
N TYR A 38 -3.46 4.27 3.77
CA TYR A 38 -3.14 4.97 5.00
C TYR A 38 -4.36 4.98 5.91
N PHE A 39 -4.18 4.54 7.15
CA PHE A 39 -5.23 4.53 8.15
C PHE A 39 -4.64 4.57 9.56
N SER A 40 -5.47 4.77 10.57
CA SER A 40 -5.07 4.71 11.98
C SER A 40 -5.97 3.76 12.76
N ILE A 41 -5.37 2.94 13.61
CA ILE A 41 -6.07 2.05 14.55
C ILE A 41 -5.49 2.33 15.93
N ASN A 42 -6.35 2.70 16.89
CA ASN A 42 -5.96 2.99 18.28
C ASN A 42 -4.80 3.99 18.39
N GLY A 43 -4.79 5.04 17.55
CA GLY A 43 -3.76 6.08 17.53
C GLY A 43 -2.46 5.70 16.81
N VAL A 44 -2.29 4.44 16.40
CA VAL A 44 -1.15 3.99 15.58
C VAL A 44 -1.47 4.19 14.11
N LYS A 45 -0.59 4.92 13.40
CA LYS A 45 -0.72 5.17 11.96
C LYS A 45 -0.08 4.02 11.18
N PHE A 46 -0.78 3.52 10.17
CA PHE A 46 -0.32 2.43 9.31
C PHE A 46 -0.25 2.87 7.85
N ARG A 47 0.79 2.38 7.16
CA ARG A 47 0.91 2.47 5.70
C ARG A 47 1.01 1.05 5.14
N VAL A 48 0.13 0.71 4.21
CA VAL A 48 0.21 -0.55 3.44
C VAL A 48 0.52 -0.20 1.99
N SER A 49 1.61 -0.73 1.42
CA SER A 49 1.99 -0.45 0.04
C SER A 49 2.66 -1.63 -0.64
N ASN A 50 2.52 -1.74 -1.96
CA ASN A 50 3.16 -2.81 -2.74
C ASN A 50 4.69 -2.66 -2.85
N HIS A 51 5.23 -1.48 -2.53
CA HIS A 51 6.67 -1.20 -2.58
C HIS A 51 7.15 -0.69 -1.23
N THR A 52 8.43 -0.96 -0.91
CA THR A 52 9.11 -0.30 0.21
C THR A 52 9.42 1.15 -0.16
N ILE A 53 9.61 2.00 0.85
CA ILE A 53 10.07 3.39 0.68
C ILE A 53 11.39 3.43 -0.09
N GLU A 54 12.35 2.59 0.31
CA GLU A 54 13.64 2.44 -0.38
C GLU A 54 13.48 2.10 -1.88
N ALA A 55 12.44 1.34 -2.24
CA ALA A 55 12.15 1.02 -3.63
C ALA A 55 11.51 2.20 -4.38
N SER A 56 10.67 3.01 -3.73
CA SER A 56 10.19 4.29 -4.27
C SER A 56 11.32 5.29 -4.51
N ASP A 57 12.33 5.24 -3.65
CA ASP A 57 13.40 6.22 -3.58
C ASP A 57 14.55 5.93 -4.56
N ARG A 58 14.60 4.71 -5.10
CA ARG A 58 15.64 4.27 -6.04
C ARG A 58 15.73 5.12 -7.32
N GLY A 59 14.63 5.77 -7.73
CA GLY A 59 14.61 6.69 -8.88
C GLY A 59 14.94 8.14 -8.55
N MET A 60 15.34 8.45 -7.31
CA MET A 60 15.63 9.83 -6.88
C MET A 60 17.06 10.27 -7.08
N ARG A 61 17.95 9.35 -7.48
CA ARG A 61 19.33 9.66 -7.84
C ARG A 61 19.63 9.13 -9.22
N ASP A 62 20.39 9.90 -9.99
CA ASP A 62 20.95 9.44 -11.24
C ASP A 62 21.88 8.26 -10.98
N SER A 63 21.67 7.15 -11.67
CA SER A 63 22.42 5.91 -11.41
C SER A 63 23.87 5.96 -11.89
N LEU A 64 24.25 6.98 -12.66
CA LEU A 64 25.58 7.17 -13.23
C LEU A 64 26.37 8.26 -12.47
N THR A 65 25.73 9.37 -12.12
CA THR A 65 26.38 10.52 -11.47
C THR A 65 26.11 10.62 -9.97
N GLY A 66 25.09 9.92 -9.47
CA GLY A 66 24.65 10.01 -8.07
C GLY A 66 23.92 11.31 -7.71
N GLU A 67 23.70 12.19 -8.70
CA GLU A 67 23.02 13.46 -8.49
C GLU A 67 21.55 13.26 -8.14
N LYS A 68 21.04 14.08 -7.23
CA LYS A 68 19.65 14.04 -6.78
C LYS A 68 18.73 14.59 -7.88
N LEU A 69 17.90 13.73 -8.46
CA LEU A 69 16.98 14.08 -9.56
C LEU A 69 15.68 14.74 -9.08
N ARG A 70 15.26 14.45 -7.84
CA ARG A 70 14.07 15.03 -7.20
C ARG A 70 14.13 14.89 -5.68
N ASP A 71 13.34 15.68 -4.98
CA ASP A 71 13.18 15.57 -3.53
C ASP A 71 12.42 14.29 -3.12
N SER A 72 12.69 13.83 -1.89
CA SER A 72 11.94 12.73 -1.30
C SER A 72 10.47 13.09 -1.18
N TYR A 73 9.62 12.20 -1.67
CA TYR A 73 8.17 12.29 -1.41
C TYR A 73 7.84 12.03 0.07
N HIS A 74 8.78 11.51 0.84
CA HIS A 74 8.58 11.03 2.20
C HIS A 74 9.41 11.87 3.19
N ASN A 75 8.85 13.02 3.62
CA ASN A 75 9.42 13.87 4.68
C ASN A 75 8.77 13.64 6.08
N HIS A 76 7.82 12.71 6.21
CA HIS A 76 6.95 12.60 7.41
C HIS A 76 6.61 11.16 7.84
N GLU A 77 7.40 10.14 7.46
CA GLU A 77 7.04 8.73 7.66
C GLU A 77 7.50 8.08 8.98
N ASP A 78 8.22 8.79 9.86
CA ASP A 78 8.65 8.23 11.15
C ASP A 78 7.48 7.81 12.07
N ASP A 79 6.26 8.30 11.80
CA ASP A 79 5.05 7.96 12.56
C ASP A 79 4.31 6.71 12.05
N PHE A 80 4.66 6.15 10.89
CA PHE A 80 3.89 5.08 10.25
C PHE A 80 4.52 3.70 10.41
N VAL A 81 3.72 2.74 10.87
CA VAL A 81 4.05 1.33 10.75
C VAL A 81 3.83 0.89 9.29
N CYS A 82 4.93 0.64 8.59
CA CYS A 82 4.92 0.28 7.18
C CYS A 82 4.81 -1.24 6.96
N ILE A 83 3.82 -1.64 6.16
CA ILE A 83 3.57 -3.03 5.74
C ILE A 83 3.66 -3.10 4.22
N THR A 84 4.54 -3.96 3.71
CA THR A 84 4.69 -4.19 2.28
C THR A 84 3.78 -5.33 1.82
N ALA A 85 2.69 -5.00 1.13
CA ALA A 85 1.73 -5.95 0.60
C ALA A 85 0.98 -5.39 -0.62
N GLY A 86 0.51 -6.29 -1.48
CA GLY A 86 -0.33 -5.93 -2.62
C GLY A 86 -1.72 -5.49 -2.18
N LYS A 87 -2.36 -4.65 -3.01
CA LYS A 87 -3.67 -4.04 -2.75
C LYS A 87 -4.81 -4.99 -2.42
N THR A 88 -4.80 -6.20 -2.97
CA THR A 88 -5.81 -7.24 -2.68
C THR A 88 -5.77 -7.72 -1.22
N ARG A 89 -4.71 -7.41 -0.47
CA ARG A 89 -4.55 -7.82 0.93
C ARG A 89 -4.94 -6.73 1.94
N ILE A 90 -5.38 -5.55 1.50
CA ILE A 90 -5.69 -4.45 2.42
C ILE A 90 -6.80 -4.84 3.42
N ALA A 91 -7.83 -5.54 2.97
CA ALA A 91 -8.94 -5.96 3.81
C ALA A 91 -8.52 -6.97 4.88
N GLU A 92 -7.69 -7.95 4.50
CA GLU A 92 -7.10 -8.94 5.40
C GLU A 92 -6.24 -8.26 6.48
N ILE A 93 -5.32 -7.38 6.04
CA ILE A 93 -4.37 -6.68 6.92
C ILE A 93 -5.10 -5.76 7.90
N TYR A 94 -6.03 -4.94 7.40
CA TYR A 94 -6.80 -4.03 8.24
C TYR A 94 -7.61 -4.79 9.29
N THR A 95 -8.28 -5.87 8.88
CA THR A 95 -9.11 -6.68 9.80
C THR A 95 -8.25 -7.34 10.87
N ALA A 96 -7.09 -7.88 10.50
CA ALA A 96 -6.15 -8.48 11.46
C ALA A 96 -5.66 -7.45 12.50
N LEU A 97 -5.26 -6.25 12.04
CA LEU A 97 -4.82 -5.17 12.92
C LEU A 97 -5.95 -4.67 13.83
N LYS A 98 -7.17 -4.53 13.30
CA LYS A 98 -8.36 -4.13 14.07
C LYS A 98 -8.70 -5.14 15.15
N ASN A 99 -8.44 -6.42 14.90
CA ASN A 99 -8.57 -7.51 15.87
C ASN A 99 -7.38 -7.64 16.83
N GLY A 100 -6.45 -6.68 16.83
CA GLY A 100 -5.28 -6.67 17.71
C GLY A 100 -4.21 -7.71 17.38
N LYS A 101 -4.20 -8.25 16.16
CA LYS A 101 -3.16 -9.17 15.71
C LYS A 101 -1.88 -8.41 15.37
N GLU A 102 -0.75 -8.95 15.80
CA GLU A 102 0.55 -8.49 15.34
C GLU A 102 0.85 -9.04 13.95
N LEU A 103 1.32 -8.17 13.06
CA LEU A 103 1.71 -8.53 11.72
C LEU A 103 3.24 -8.41 11.51
N THR A 104 3.76 -9.22 10.62
CA THR A 104 5.09 -9.05 10.04
C THR A 104 5.11 -7.84 9.11
N LYS A 105 6.32 -7.38 8.72
CA LYS A 105 6.48 -6.31 7.70
C LYS A 105 5.85 -6.65 6.34
N ARG A 106 5.48 -7.91 6.09
CA ARG A 106 4.78 -8.39 4.87
C ARG A 106 3.27 -8.60 5.06
N GLY A 107 2.73 -8.22 6.22
CA GLY A 107 1.30 -8.30 6.50
C GLY A 107 0.80 -9.70 6.79
N TYR A 108 1.67 -10.62 7.25
CA TYR A 108 1.27 -11.93 7.77
C TYR A 108 1.16 -11.89 9.28
N VAL A 109 0.16 -12.55 9.85
CA VAL A 109 0.01 -12.71 11.30
C VAL A 109 1.22 -13.46 11.86
N LYS A 110 1.77 -12.98 12.97
CA LYS A 110 2.84 -13.65 13.71
C LYS A 110 2.34 -14.86 14.49
#